data_AF-A0A844A4F0-F1
#
_entry.id   AF-A0A844A4F0-F1
#
_cell.length_a   1.000
_cell.length_b   1.000
_cell.length_c   1.000
_cell.angle_alpha   90.00
_cell.angle_beta   90.00
_cell.angle_gamma   90.00
#
_symmetry.space_group_name_H-M   'P 1'
#
loop_
_entity.id
_entity.type
_entity.pdbx_description
1 polymer ?
#
loop_
_entity_poly.entity_id
_entity_poly.type
_entity_poly.pdbx_seq_one_letter_code
_entity_poly.pdbx_strand_id
1 'polypeptide(L)'
;MLYTGRALKRLRLMRGIKQSHVAELLNVTQATVSRWETGVLIPAEDQQAALEHLFGRPASTADAAIKRLVETSTARVHLICDHSHRLLAASPARRREWRRDMLGTPMFRYASDGIQQAEATLQDLGWHEGETTSLVVETGSNGRHDVPIVAGRVLWERLPLADGAMGRLVTTLT
;
A
#
# COMPACT_ATOMS: atom_id res chain seq x y z
N MET A 1 -9.38 5.25 0.97
CA MET A 1 -8.28 4.81 0.08
C MET A 1 -8.52 5.47 -1.27
N LEU A 2 -7.63 6.36 -1.75
CA LEU A 2 -7.80 6.95 -3.08
C LEU A 2 -7.64 5.85 -4.14
N TYR A 3 -8.73 5.44 -4.78
CA TYR A 3 -8.65 4.56 -5.95
C TYR A 3 -8.08 5.36 -7.12
N THR A 4 -6.83 5.09 -7.48
CA THR A 4 -6.32 5.54 -8.77
C THR A 4 -7.14 4.91 -9.89
N GLY A 5 -7.26 5.57 -11.05
CA GLY A 5 -8.04 5.04 -12.19
C GLY A 5 -7.65 3.60 -12.58
N ARG A 6 -6.35 3.31 -12.56
CA ARG A 6 -5.82 1.96 -12.78
C ARG A 6 -6.26 0.95 -11.72
N ALA A 7 -6.28 1.35 -10.44
CA ALA A 7 -6.75 0.50 -9.35
C ALA A 7 -8.26 0.21 -9.48
N LEU A 8 -9.07 1.22 -9.80
CA LEU A 8 -10.51 1.05 -10.05
C LEU A 8 -10.78 0.03 -11.17
N LYS A 9 -10.09 0.19 -12.32
CA LYS A 9 -10.21 -0.74 -13.46
C LYS A 9 -9.82 -2.16 -13.07
N ARG A 10 -8.71 -2.32 -12.36
CA ARG A 10 -8.22 -3.63 -11.89
C ARG A 10 -9.23 -4.30 -10.97
N LEU A 11 -9.72 -3.59 -9.96
CA LEU A 11 -10.71 -4.08 -9.01
C LEU A 11 -12.01 -4.50 -9.69
N ARG A 12 -12.50 -3.65 -10.61
CA ARG A 12 -13.70 -3.94 -11.39
C ARG A 12 -13.54 -5.23 -12.19
N LEU A 13 -12.42 -5.38 -12.90
CA LEU A 13 -12.14 -6.57 -13.70
C LEU A 13 -11.97 -7.83 -12.82
N MET A 14 -11.26 -7.72 -11.70
CA MET A 14 -11.12 -8.83 -10.74
C MET A 14 -12.46 -9.32 -10.17
N ARG A 15 -13.43 -8.41 -10.01
CA ARG A 15 -14.79 -8.76 -9.56
C ARG A 15 -15.75 -9.11 -10.70
N GLY A 16 -15.30 -9.11 -11.95
CA GLY A 16 -16.14 -9.42 -13.11
C GLY A 16 -17.25 -8.38 -13.38
N ILE A 17 -17.13 -7.16 -12.86
CA ILE A 17 -18.15 -6.13 -12.95
C ILE A 17 -17.99 -5.35 -14.27
N LYS A 18 -19.10 -4.98 -14.93
CA LYS A 18 -19.06 -4.11 -16.14
C LYS A 18 -19.01 -2.63 -15.74
N GLN A 19 -18.40 -1.78 -16.56
CA GLN A 19 -18.41 -0.32 -16.32
C GLN A 19 -19.84 0.23 -16.24
N SER A 20 -20.76 -0.28 -17.08
CA SER A 20 -22.18 0.10 -17.06
C SER A 20 -22.84 -0.21 -15.71
N HIS A 21 -22.48 -1.33 -15.09
CA HIS A 21 -23.05 -1.71 -13.80
C HIS A 21 -22.54 -0.83 -12.65
N VAL A 22 -21.25 -0.45 -12.67
CA VAL A 22 -20.72 0.57 -11.73
C VAL A 22 -21.44 1.90 -11.93
N ALA A 23 -21.68 2.27 -13.19
CA ALA A 23 -22.34 3.51 -13.54
C ALA A 23 -23.78 3.56 -13.01
N GLU A 24 -24.54 2.47 -13.16
CA GLU A 24 -25.88 2.30 -12.58
C GLU A 24 -25.86 2.44 -11.06
N LEU A 25 -24.94 1.75 -10.37
CA LEU A 25 -24.85 1.75 -8.91
C LEU A 25 -24.51 3.14 -8.34
N LEU A 26 -23.73 3.94 -9.07
CA LEU A 26 -23.28 5.27 -8.64
C LEU A 26 -24.11 6.40 -9.26
N ASN A 27 -25.17 6.07 -10.01
CA ASN A 27 -26.00 7.03 -10.73
C ASN A 27 -25.19 7.99 -11.62
N VAL A 28 -24.21 7.44 -12.35
CA VAL A 28 -23.38 8.16 -13.33
C VAL A 28 -23.47 7.48 -14.70
N THR A 29 -22.81 8.03 -15.71
CA THR A 29 -22.73 7.40 -17.03
C THR A 29 -21.57 6.40 -17.13
N GLN A 30 -21.67 5.41 -18.02
CA GLN A 30 -20.55 4.51 -18.32
C GLN A 30 -19.31 5.30 -18.80
N ALA A 31 -19.51 6.39 -19.55
CA ALA A 31 -18.43 7.25 -20.00
C ALA A 31 -17.70 7.92 -18.82
N THR A 32 -18.42 8.29 -17.77
CA THR A 32 -17.84 8.81 -16.52
C THR A 32 -16.91 7.77 -15.89
N VAL A 33 -17.38 6.51 -15.74
CA VAL A 33 -16.56 5.41 -15.19
C VAL A 33 -15.33 5.13 -16.05
N SER A 34 -15.47 5.16 -17.38
CA SER A 34 -14.33 4.99 -18.30
C SER A 34 -13.27 6.08 -18.13
N ARG A 35 -13.70 7.34 -17.95
CA ARG A 35 -12.78 8.47 -17.67
C ARG A 35 -12.12 8.36 -16.30
N TRP A 36 -12.81 7.83 -15.29
CA TRP A 36 -12.19 7.49 -14.01
C TRP A 36 -11.12 6.43 -14.18
N GLU A 37 -11.43 5.33 -14.86
CA GLU A 37 -10.51 4.19 -15.04
C GLU A 37 -9.25 4.54 -15.85
N THR A 38 -9.36 5.51 -16.75
CA THR A 38 -8.23 6.03 -17.54
C THR A 38 -7.48 7.17 -16.85
N GLY A 39 -7.96 7.65 -15.70
CA GLY A 39 -7.38 8.77 -14.95
C GLY A 39 -7.63 10.14 -15.57
N VAL A 40 -8.50 10.22 -16.59
CA VAL A 40 -8.90 11.48 -17.25
C VAL A 40 -9.77 12.33 -16.32
N LEU A 41 -10.57 11.67 -15.47
CA LEU A 41 -11.42 12.33 -14.48
C LEU A 41 -11.12 11.74 -13.10
N ILE A 42 -11.05 12.60 -12.09
CA ILE A 42 -10.95 12.18 -10.69
C ILE A 42 -12.37 12.16 -10.11
N PRO A 43 -12.84 11.06 -9.49
CA PRO A 43 -14.16 11.03 -8.86
C PRO A 43 -14.25 12.06 -7.74
N ALA A 44 -15.41 12.68 -7.58
CA ALA A 44 -15.70 13.58 -6.46
C ALA A 44 -15.71 12.80 -5.13
N GLU A 45 -15.65 13.49 -3.99
CA GLU A 45 -15.48 12.86 -2.66
C GLU A 45 -16.61 11.87 -2.31
N ASP A 46 -17.86 12.22 -2.63
CA ASP A 46 -19.04 11.35 -2.50
C ASP A 46 -18.94 10.11 -3.40
N GLN A 47 -18.47 10.27 -4.63
CA GLN A 47 -18.24 9.18 -5.57
C GLN A 47 -17.08 8.29 -5.12
N GLN A 48 -16.02 8.86 -4.55
CA GLN A 48 -14.93 8.10 -3.95
C GLN A 48 -15.45 7.25 -2.79
N ALA A 49 -16.26 7.82 -1.89
CA ALA A 49 -16.88 7.07 -0.81
C ALA A 49 -17.80 5.95 -1.31
N ALA A 50 -18.59 6.20 -2.36
CA ALA A 50 -19.43 5.16 -2.98
C ALA A 50 -18.61 4.05 -3.63
N LEU A 51 -17.52 4.40 -4.33
CA LEU A 51 -16.56 3.42 -4.86
C LEU A 51 -15.89 2.63 -3.73
N GLU A 52 -15.56 3.29 -2.61
CA GLU A 52 -15.04 2.63 -1.40
C GLU A 52 -16.05 1.68 -0.78
N HIS A 53 -17.34 1.98 -0.83
CA HIS A 53 -18.36 1.06 -0.32
C HIS A 53 -18.61 -0.10 -1.29
N LEU A 54 -18.61 0.16 -2.60
CA LEU A 54 -18.86 -0.84 -3.64
C LEU A 54 -17.70 -1.82 -3.80
N PHE A 55 -16.48 -1.28 -3.83
CA PHE A 55 -15.24 -2.06 -3.96
C PHE A 55 -14.57 -2.32 -2.61
N GLY A 56 -15.08 -1.75 -1.54
CA GLY A 56 -14.79 -2.15 -0.18
C GLY A 56 -15.04 -3.65 -0.04
N ARG A 57 -14.12 -4.31 0.65
CA ARG A 57 -14.21 -5.74 0.91
C ARG A 57 -14.35 -5.91 2.42
N PRO A 58 -15.20 -6.82 2.92
CA PRO A 58 -15.16 -7.20 4.32
C PRO A 58 -13.75 -7.66 4.66
N ALA A 59 -13.33 -7.42 5.91
CA ALA A 59 -11.99 -7.74 6.39
C ALA A 59 -11.65 -9.20 6.02
N SER A 60 -10.63 -9.37 5.18
CA SER A 60 -10.16 -10.69 4.80
C SER A 60 -9.57 -11.39 6.01
N THR A 61 -9.90 -12.66 6.20
CA THR A 61 -9.27 -13.50 7.24
C THR A 61 -7.77 -13.61 7.03
N ALA A 62 -7.30 -13.59 5.78
CA ALA A 62 -5.87 -13.57 5.45
C ALA A 62 -5.21 -12.25 5.86
N ASP A 63 -5.81 -11.10 5.51
CA ASP A 63 -5.26 -9.79 5.88
C ASP A 63 -5.28 -9.60 7.41
N ALA A 64 -6.34 -10.07 8.07
CA ALA A 64 -6.43 -10.07 9.53
C ALA A 64 -5.35 -10.98 10.17
N ALA A 65 -5.07 -12.14 9.57
CA ALA A 65 -3.99 -13.03 10.02
C ALA A 65 -2.62 -12.38 9.83
N ILE A 66 -2.35 -11.77 8.67
CA ILE A 66 -1.11 -11.04 8.40
C ILE A 66 -0.95 -9.89 9.41
N LYS A 67 -1.99 -9.06 9.58
CA LYS A 67 -2.00 -7.97 10.55
C LYS A 67 -1.67 -8.48 11.95
N ARG A 68 -2.34 -9.53 12.41
CA ARG A 68 -2.07 -10.14 13.71
C ARG A 68 -0.61 -10.59 13.82
N LEU A 69 -0.08 -11.31 12.83
CA LEU A 69 1.32 -11.78 12.84
C LEU A 69 2.32 -10.62 12.94
N VAL A 70 2.10 -9.54 12.19
CA VAL A 70 2.93 -8.32 12.24
C VAL A 70 2.85 -7.66 13.62
N GLU A 71 1.64 -7.47 14.15
CA GLU A 71 1.41 -6.78 15.42
C GLU A 71 1.82 -7.58 16.66
N THR A 72 1.98 -8.90 16.54
CA THR A 72 2.49 -9.76 17.61
C THR A 72 3.97 -10.11 17.46
N SER A 73 4.62 -9.70 16.36
CA SER A 73 6.03 -10.03 16.12
C SER A 73 6.94 -9.36 17.15
N THR A 74 7.96 -10.08 17.62
CA THR A 74 9.04 -9.52 18.44
C THR A 74 10.12 -8.82 17.60
N ALA A 75 10.17 -9.11 16.30
CA ALA A 75 11.09 -8.45 15.38
C ALA A 75 10.64 -7.01 15.06
N ARG A 76 11.57 -6.17 14.59
CA ARG A 76 11.28 -4.82 14.09
C ARG A 76 10.68 -4.87 12.69
N VAL A 77 9.38 -5.16 12.61
CA VAL A 77 8.65 -5.36 11.35
C VAL A 77 7.49 -4.38 11.20
N HIS A 78 7.23 -3.96 9.96
CA HIS A 78 6.00 -3.26 9.61
C HIS A 78 5.52 -3.66 8.22
N LEU A 79 4.23 -3.45 7.97
CA LEU A 79 3.56 -3.72 6.71
C LEU A 79 3.04 -2.41 6.15
N ILE A 80 3.38 -2.10 4.90
CA ILE A 80 2.82 -0.97 4.16
C ILE A 80 2.05 -1.46 2.94
N CYS A 81 1.14 -0.63 2.42
CA CYS A 81 0.67 -0.77 1.04
C CYS A 81 1.81 -0.40 0.08
N ASP A 82 2.16 -1.28 -0.85
CA ASP A 82 3.33 -1.13 -1.74
C ASP A 82 3.23 0.12 -2.63
N HIS A 83 2.03 0.48 -3.09
CA HIS A 83 1.84 1.64 -3.98
C HIS A 83 1.69 2.98 -3.25
N SER A 84 0.99 3.01 -2.11
CA SER A 84 0.72 4.26 -1.39
C SER A 84 1.68 4.52 -0.22
N HIS A 85 2.51 3.53 0.10
CA HIS A 85 3.39 3.46 1.26
C HIS A 85 2.70 3.71 2.61
N ARG A 86 1.37 3.60 2.67
CA ARG A 86 0.62 3.78 3.91
C ARG A 86 0.86 2.61 4.85
N LEU A 87 1.12 2.92 6.12
CA LEU A 87 1.26 1.91 7.16
C LEU A 87 -0.05 1.16 7.39
N LEU A 88 -0.01 -0.17 7.31
CA LEU A 88 -1.14 -1.06 7.54
C LEU A 88 -1.05 -1.77 8.90
N ALA A 89 0.17 -2.14 9.31
CA ALA A 89 0.45 -2.78 10.59
C ALA A 89 1.92 -2.58 10.98
N ALA A 90 2.23 -2.61 12.28
CA ALA A 90 3.60 -2.55 12.78
C ALA A 90 3.74 -3.34 14.07
N SER A 91 4.91 -3.94 14.29
CA SER A 91 5.21 -4.65 15.52
C SER A 91 5.41 -3.70 16.70
N PRO A 92 5.28 -4.18 17.95
CA PRO A 92 5.53 -3.35 19.13
C PRO A 92 6.96 -2.83 19.18
N ALA A 93 7.94 -3.65 18.77
CA ALA A 93 9.34 -3.25 18.69
C ALA A 93 9.54 -2.09 17.71
N ARG A 94 8.92 -2.16 16.53
CA ARG A 94 8.97 -1.09 15.54
C ARG A 94 8.29 0.19 16.02
N ARG A 95 7.08 0.09 16.59
CA ARG A 95 6.32 1.27 17.03
C ARG A 95 7.06 2.08 18.10
N ARG A 96 7.84 1.42 18.97
CA ARG A 96 8.63 2.10 20.02
C ARG A 96 9.72 3.01 19.48
N GLU A 97 10.12 2.86 18.21
CA GLU A 97 11.08 3.74 17.56
C GLU A 97 10.45 5.10 17.18
N TRP A 98 9.12 5.15 17.03
CA TRP A 98 8.41 6.32 16.57
C TRP A 98 7.84 7.13 17.73
N ARG A 99 7.92 8.46 17.63
CA ARG A 99 7.38 9.38 18.63
C ARG A 99 5.92 9.77 18.39
N ARG A 100 5.26 9.13 17.42
CA ARG A 100 3.89 9.40 17.02
C ARG A 100 3.22 8.15 16.48
N ASP A 101 1.89 8.12 16.48
CA ASP A 101 1.16 7.11 15.73
C ASP A 101 1.34 7.36 14.22
N MET A 102 1.55 6.25 13.52
CA MET A 102 1.90 6.18 12.11
C MET A 102 0.86 5.38 11.32
N LEU A 103 -0.12 4.75 11.97
CA LEU A 103 -1.10 3.92 11.27
C LEU A 103 -1.82 4.72 10.18
N GLY A 104 -1.91 4.15 8.99
CA GLY A 104 -2.50 4.82 7.81
C GLY A 104 -1.66 5.94 7.20
N THR A 105 -0.55 6.35 7.82
CA THR A 105 0.30 7.45 7.33
C THR A 105 1.22 6.96 6.20
N PRO A 106 1.41 7.73 5.11
CA PRO A 106 2.41 7.39 4.09
C PRO A 106 3.82 7.49 4.68
N MET A 107 4.53 6.35 4.73
CA MET A 107 5.85 6.25 5.36
C MET A 107 6.99 6.77 4.49
N PHE A 108 6.83 6.75 3.16
CA PHE A 108 7.91 7.10 2.23
C PHE A 108 8.43 8.54 2.37
N ARG A 109 7.62 9.45 2.94
CA ARG A 109 8.06 10.81 3.29
C ARG A 109 9.21 10.87 4.31
N TYR A 110 9.48 9.77 5.01
CA TYR A 110 10.56 9.63 5.98
C TYR A 110 11.73 8.81 5.43
N ALA A 111 11.68 8.36 4.18
CA ALA A 111 12.70 7.54 3.55
C ALA A 111 14.08 8.21 3.60
N SER A 112 15.10 7.46 4.04
CA SER A 112 16.49 7.87 3.85
C SER A 112 16.89 7.76 2.38
N ASP A 113 18.03 8.36 2.00
CA ASP A 113 18.49 8.36 0.61
C ASP A 113 18.66 6.93 0.06
N GLY A 114 19.17 5.99 0.86
CA GLY A 114 19.27 4.58 0.49
C GLY A 114 17.91 3.93 0.17
N ILE A 115 16.86 4.29 0.93
CA ILE A 115 15.49 3.82 0.66
C ILE A 115 14.95 4.46 -0.62
N GLN A 116 15.17 5.76 -0.85
CA GLN A 116 14.71 6.44 -2.05
C GLN A 116 15.38 5.88 -3.31
N GLN A 117 16.69 5.60 -3.23
CA GLN A 117 17.44 4.97 -4.32
C GLN A 117 16.93 3.55 -4.60
N ALA A 118 16.71 2.73 -3.57
CA ALA A 118 16.16 1.39 -3.75
C ALA A 118 14.74 1.41 -4.32
N GLU A 119 13.90 2.38 -3.95
CA GLU A 119 12.56 2.54 -4.54
C GLU A 119 12.64 2.81 -6.04
N ALA A 120 13.60 3.63 -6.48
CA ALA A 120 13.77 4.00 -7.87
C ALA A 120 14.18 2.82 -8.77
N THR A 121 14.81 1.77 -8.22
CA THR A 121 15.23 0.59 -8.98
C THR A 121 14.15 -0.50 -9.08
N LEU A 122 13.06 -0.40 -8.33
CA LEU A 122 12.05 -1.47 -8.24
C LEU A 122 11.43 -1.81 -9.60
N GLN A 123 11.19 -0.81 -10.45
CA GLN A 123 10.65 -1.05 -11.79
C GLN A 123 11.61 -1.88 -12.64
N ASP A 124 12.89 -1.53 -12.66
CA ASP A 124 13.90 -2.23 -13.46
C ASP A 124 14.15 -3.66 -12.94
N LEU A 125 13.88 -3.90 -11.66
CA LEU A 125 13.94 -5.23 -11.04
C LEU A 125 12.67 -6.08 -11.28
N GLY A 126 11.70 -5.59 -12.06
CA GLY A 126 10.43 -6.29 -12.27
C GLY A 126 9.64 -6.50 -10.97
N TRP A 127 9.84 -5.62 -9.97
CA TRP A 127 9.20 -5.73 -8.67
C TRP A 127 7.69 -5.73 -8.83
N HIS A 128 7.13 -4.88 -9.68
CA HIS A 128 5.69 -4.69 -9.83
C HIS A 128 5.00 -5.84 -10.59
N GLU A 129 5.74 -6.46 -11.50
CA GLU A 129 5.40 -7.60 -12.36
C GLU A 129 5.51 -8.92 -11.59
N GLY A 130 6.21 -8.93 -10.45
CA GLY A 130 6.38 -10.11 -9.61
C GLY A 130 7.59 -10.96 -9.96
N GLU A 131 8.51 -10.44 -10.77
CA GLU A 131 9.78 -11.10 -11.10
C GLU A 131 10.72 -11.08 -9.90
N THR A 132 10.73 -9.97 -9.17
CA THR A 132 11.39 -9.85 -7.86
C THR A 132 10.35 -9.74 -6.75
N THR A 133 10.44 -10.63 -5.76
CA THR A 133 9.51 -10.67 -4.62
C THR A 133 10.16 -10.30 -3.29
N SER A 134 11.49 -10.21 -3.23
CA SER A 134 12.22 -9.72 -2.08
C SER A 134 13.48 -8.93 -2.45
N LEU A 135 13.82 -7.94 -1.63
CA LEU A 135 14.98 -7.07 -1.83
C LEU A 135 15.56 -6.66 -0.48
N VAL A 136 16.87 -6.75 -0.31
CA VAL A 136 17.55 -6.16 0.86
C VAL A 136 18.00 -4.74 0.52
N VAL A 137 17.64 -3.80 1.37
CA VAL A 137 17.89 -2.38 1.19
C VAL A 137 18.75 -1.87 2.34
N GLU A 138 19.83 -1.16 1.98
CA GLU A 138 20.63 -0.41 2.93
C GLU A 138 19.90 0.88 3.32
N THR A 139 19.77 1.12 4.62
CA THR A 139 19.17 2.35 5.14
C THR A 139 20.25 3.28 5.64
N GLY A 140 20.07 4.58 5.44
CA GLY A 140 20.88 5.64 6.06
C GLY A 140 20.10 6.44 7.10
N SER A 141 20.75 7.41 7.74
CA SER A 141 20.05 8.37 8.59
C SER A 141 19.11 9.25 7.78
N ASN A 142 17.90 9.49 8.26
CA ASN A 142 16.97 10.46 7.67
C ASN A 142 16.94 11.82 8.41
N GLY A 143 17.77 12.00 9.45
CA GLY A 143 17.84 13.22 10.26
C GLY A 143 16.56 13.59 11.02
N ARG A 144 15.55 12.69 11.08
CA ARG A 144 14.25 12.97 11.70
C ARG A 144 14.23 12.48 13.14
N HIS A 145 13.70 13.29 14.05
CA HIS A 145 13.53 12.90 15.45
C HIS A 145 12.18 12.23 15.75
N ASP A 146 11.16 12.47 14.94
CA ASP A 146 9.80 11.95 15.13
C ASP A 146 9.64 10.53 14.61
N VAL A 147 10.21 10.24 13.44
CA VAL A 147 10.25 8.91 12.80
C VAL A 147 11.68 8.65 12.31
N PRO A 148 12.62 8.32 13.21
CA PRO A 148 14.01 8.14 12.85
C PRO A 148 14.18 6.89 11.97
N ILE A 149 15.05 7.00 10.96
CA ILE A 149 15.66 5.87 10.27
C ILE A 149 17.15 5.95 10.53
N VAL A 150 17.78 4.82 10.85
CA VAL A 150 19.21 4.71 11.17
C VAL A 150 19.95 3.91 10.11
N ALA A 151 21.28 3.98 10.14
CA ALA A 151 22.12 3.14 9.31
C ALA A 151 21.90 1.65 9.63
N GLY A 152 21.69 0.82 8.61
CA GLY A 152 21.39 -0.59 8.80
C GLY A 152 20.81 -1.24 7.54
N ARG A 153 20.14 -2.38 7.72
CA ARG A 153 19.60 -3.17 6.60
C ARG A 153 18.17 -3.56 6.86
N VAL A 154 17.33 -3.45 5.85
CA VAL A 154 15.95 -3.93 5.88
C VAL A 154 15.70 -4.90 4.73
N LEU A 155 14.95 -5.95 5.00
CA LEU A 155 14.39 -6.85 4.00
C LEU A 155 13.00 -6.34 3.62
N TRP A 156 12.78 -6.13 2.32
CA TRP A 156 11.48 -5.90 1.72
C TRP A 156 10.97 -7.19 1.11
N GLU A 157 9.75 -7.58 1.47
CA GLU A 157 9.06 -8.74 0.91
C GLU A 157 7.69 -8.33 0.41
N ARG A 158 7.36 -8.79 -0.80
CA ARG A 158 6.13 -8.46 -1.48
C ARG A 158 5.09 -9.55 -1.23
N LEU A 159 3.88 -9.16 -0.83
CA LEU A 159 2.79 -10.10 -0.55
C LEU A 159 1.45 -9.58 -1.06
N PRO A 160 0.58 -10.45 -1.60
CA PRO A 160 -0.75 -10.04 -2.04
C PRO A 160 -1.65 -9.74 -0.83
N LEU A 161 -2.43 -8.67 -0.92
CA LEU A 161 -3.53 -8.37 -0.01
C LEU A 161 -4.86 -8.78 -0.64
N ALA A 162 -5.87 -9.02 0.18
CA ALA A 162 -7.13 -9.55 -0.32
C ALA A 162 -7.95 -8.56 -1.15
N ASP A 163 -7.66 -7.26 -1.08
CA ASP A 163 -8.21 -6.26 -1.98
C ASP A 163 -7.56 -6.29 -3.38
N GLY A 164 -6.56 -7.15 -3.61
CA GLY A 164 -5.80 -7.22 -4.84
C GLY A 164 -4.68 -6.18 -4.93
N ALA A 165 -4.50 -5.35 -3.90
CA ALA A 165 -3.29 -4.56 -3.74
C ALA A 165 -2.12 -5.45 -3.32
N MET A 166 -0.92 -4.87 -3.36
CA MET A 166 0.29 -5.51 -2.85
C MET A 166 0.67 -4.84 -1.54
N GLY A 167 1.01 -5.65 -0.55
CA GLY A 167 1.67 -5.24 0.67
C GLY A 167 3.18 -5.39 0.52
N ARG A 168 3.93 -4.53 1.22
CA ARG A 168 5.36 -4.68 1.41
C ARG A 168 5.64 -4.86 2.90
N LEU A 169 6.10 -6.04 3.27
CA LEU A 169 6.60 -6.32 4.61
C LEU A 169 8.05 -5.83 4.69
N VAL A 170 8.36 -5.07 5.74
CA VAL A 170 9.66 -4.47 5.94
C VAL A 170 10.22 -4.92 7.29
N THR A 171 11.27 -5.73 7.25
CA THR A 171 11.90 -6.32 8.44
C THR A 171 13.31 -5.78 8.61
N THR A 172 13.65 -5.18 9.75
CA THR A 172 15.06 -4.82 10.02
C THR A 172 15.90 -6.07 10.28
N LEU A 173 17.01 -6.18 9.57
CA LEU A 173 17.98 -7.28 9.67
C LEU A 173 19.14 -6.94 10.61
N THR A 174 19.59 -5.70 10.59
CA THR A 174 20.67 -5.17 11.45
C THR A 174 20.27 -3.78 11.90
#